data_AF-A0AA39YEL0-F1
#
_entry.id   AF-A0AA39YEL0-F1
#
_cell.length_a   1.000
_cell.length_b   1.000
_cell.length_c   1.000
_cell.angle_alpha   90.00
_cell.angle_beta   90.00
_cell.angle_gamma   90.00
#
_symmetry.space_group_name_H-M   'P 1'
#
loop_
_entity.id
_entity.type
_entity.pdbx_description
1 polymer ?
#
loop_
_entity_poly.entity_id
_entity_poly.type
_entity_poly.pdbx_seq_one_letter_code
_entity_poly.pdbx_strand_id
1 'polypeptide(L)'
;MAGILTSFAHLHNRKHEKQHIRPHKCRFEGCRYAEGGDPGGFGQPRELENHEKTHLPGSEPSFRCYVVGCNRGATRIDNMVRHLRSQHGIQNLSQPEVERMCRPR
;
A
#
# COMPACT_ATOMS: atom_id res chain seq x y z
N MET A 1 -12.06 29.72 32.50
CA MET A 1 -11.72 28.29 32.59
C MET A 1 -12.85 27.47 31.98
N ALA A 2 -12.48 26.41 31.25
CA ALA A 2 -13.30 25.36 30.64
C ALA A 2 -14.06 25.70 29.35
N GLY A 3 -13.44 25.35 28.21
CA GLY A 3 -14.13 25.05 26.96
C GLY A 3 -14.45 23.56 26.87
N ILE A 4 -15.40 23.17 26.02
CA ILE A 4 -15.57 21.78 25.58
C ILE A 4 -15.97 21.78 24.10
N LEU A 5 -15.19 21.04 23.33
CA LEU A 5 -15.24 20.81 21.89
C LEU A 5 -16.43 19.90 21.53
N THR A 6 -17.37 20.34 20.70
CA THR A 6 -18.37 19.46 20.09
C THR A 6 -17.79 18.80 18.85
N SER A 7 -17.24 17.61 19.09
CA SER A 7 -16.55 16.73 18.15
C SER A 7 -17.42 16.31 16.95
N PHE A 8 -16.92 16.58 15.74
CA PHE A 8 -17.34 16.04 14.43
C PHE A 8 -17.23 14.49 14.29
N ALA A 9 -17.17 13.73 15.39
CA ALA A 9 -16.69 12.34 15.40
C ALA A 9 -17.78 11.26 15.39
N HIS A 10 -19.07 11.59 15.25
CA HIS A 10 -20.14 10.59 15.37
C HIS A 10 -20.67 9.99 14.05
N LEU A 11 -20.26 10.51 12.89
CA LEU A 11 -20.72 9.97 11.59
C LEU A 11 -19.72 9.02 10.90
N HIS A 12 -18.56 8.77 11.50
CA HIS A 12 -17.52 7.90 10.93
C HIS A 12 -17.52 6.45 11.48
N ASN A 13 -18.35 6.15 12.49
CA ASN A 13 -18.28 4.85 13.19
C ASN A 13 -19.10 3.71 12.56
N ARG A 14 -20.21 3.99 11.87
CA ARG A 14 -21.02 2.92 11.26
C ARG A 14 -20.38 2.23 10.06
N LYS A 15 -19.41 2.88 9.42
CA LYS A 15 -18.58 2.28 8.35
C LYS A 15 -17.33 1.58 8.89
N HIS A 16 -16.84 1.98 10.06
CA HIS A 16 -15.64 1.42 10.68
C HIS A 16 -15.85 -0.02 11.19
N GLU A 17 -17.01 -0.31 11.78
CA GLU A 17 -17.31 -1.64 12.34
C GLU A 17 -17.33 -2.76 11.29
N LYS A 18 -17.76 -2.47 10.05
CA LYS A 18 -17.78 -3.44 8.94
C LYS A 18 -16.39 -3.64 8.30
N GLN A 19 -15.41 -2.80 8.60
CA GLN A 19 -14.05 -2.88 8.04
C GLN A 19 -13.14 -3.88 8.78
N HIS A 20 -13.56 -4.40 9.94
CA HIS A 20 -12.88 -5.52 10.58
C HIS A 20 -13.27 -6.89 9.98
N ILE A 21 -14.35 -6.94 9.20
CA ILE A 21 -14.75 -8.15 8.49
C ILE A 21 -14.02 -8.16 7.16
N ARG A 22 -13.13 -9.13 6.98
CA ARG A 22 -12.34 -9.33 5.76
C ARG A 22 -12.75 -10.63 5.07
N PRO A 23 -13.96 -10.69 4.48
CA PRO A 23 -14.52 -11.94 3.97
C PRO A 23 -13.82 -12.41 2.68
N HIS A 24 -13.12 -11.51 1.98
CA HIS A 24 -12.48 -11.80 0.70
C HIS A 24 -11.06 -12.30 0.93
N LYS A 25 -10.81 -13.59 0.69
CA LYS A 25 -9.51 -14.25 0.90
C LYS A 25 -8.81 -14.52 -0.44
N CYS A 26 -7.49 -14.46 -0.45
CA CYS A 26 -6.71 -14.87 -1.61
C CYS A 26 -6.72 -16.39 -1.74
N ARG A 27 -6.84 -16.91 -2.97
CA ARG A 27 -6.80 -18.36 -3.23
C ARG A 27 -5.42 -18.89 -3.61
N PHE A 28 -4.41 -18.02 -3.66
CA PHE A 28 -3.06 -18.40 -4.07
C PHE A 28 -2.33 -19.13 -2.94
N GLU A 29 -1.79 -20.32 -3.22
CA GLU A 29 -1.10 -21.13 -2.24
C GLU A 29 0.16 -20.41 -1.72
N GLY A 30 0.35 -20.40 -0.40
CA GLY A 30 1.45 -19.68 0.26
C GLY A 30 1.24 -18.16 0.41
N CYS A 31 0.09 -17.62 0.00
CA CYS A 31 -0.22 -16.22 0.24
C CYS A 31 -0.63 -15.97 1.69
N ARG A 32 0.00 -14.97 2.34
CA ARG A 32 -0.35 -14.52 3.71
C ARG A 32 -1.84 -14.17 3.88
N TYR A 33 -2.53 -13.79 2.81
CA TYR A 33 -3.95 -13.39 2.83
C TYR A 33 -4.93 -14.54 2.52
N ALA A 34 -4.44 -15.78 2.41
CA ALA A 34 -5.26 -16.96 2.12
C ALA A 34 -6.00 -17.50 3.35
N GLU A 35 -5.38 -17.45 4.53
CA GLU A 35 -5.90 -18.17 5.71
C GLU A 35 -6.93 -17.37 6.53
N GLY A 36 -7.10 -16.07 6.26
CA GLY A 36 -8.18 -15.28 6.87
C GLY A 36 -8.05 -15.00 8.38
N GLY A 37 -6.86 -15.13 8.95
CA GLY A 37 -6.50 -14.60 10.28
C GLY A 37 -5.60 -13.36 10.16
N ASP A 38 -5.54 -12.49 11.17
CA ASP A 38 -4.85 -11.17 11.10
C ASP A 38 -3.44 -11.22 10.45
N PRO A 39 -3.17 -10.44 9.38
CA PRO A 39 -4.02 -9.43 8.73
C PRO A 39 -4.83 -10.04 7.58
N GLY A 40 -5.71 -10.98 7.88
CA GLY A 40 -6.22 -11.94 6.90
C GLY A 40 -7.30 -11.38 6.02
N GLY A 41 -7.08 -11.49 4.71
CA GLY A 41 -8.06 -11.13 3.69
C GLY A 41 -8.26 -9.62 3.50
N PHE A 42 -9.29 -9.31 2.71
CA PHE A 42 -9.65 -7.98 2.26
C PHE A 42 -11.10 -7.66 2.62
N GLY A 43 -11.37 -6.40 2.94
CA GLY A 43 -12.71 -5.92 3.27
C GLY A 43 -13.59 -5.75 2.04
N GLN A 44 -12.98 -5.50 0.87
CA GLN A 44 -13.69 -5.29 -0.39
C GLN A 44 -13.22 -6.25 -1.49
N PRO A 45 -14.11 -6.65 -2.42
CA PRO A 45 -13.74 -7.54 -3.52
C PRO A 45 -12.75 -6.89 -4.49
N ARG A 46 -12.83 -5.56 -4.69
CA ARG A 46 -11.87 -4.81 -5.52
C ARG A 46 -10.44 -4.87 -4.96
N GLU A 47 -10.29 -4.91 -3.64
CA GLU A 47 -8.98 -5.01 -3.00
C GLU A 47 -8.38 -6.41 -3.21
N LEU A 48 -9.21 -7.46 -3.12
CA LEU A 48 -8.82 -8.82 -3.47
C LEU A 48 -8.42 -8.93 -4.95
N GLU A 49 -9.22 -8.40 -5.88
CA GLU A 49 -8.91 -8.44 -7.31
C GLU A 49 -7.58 -7.75 -7.63
N ASN A 50 -7.30 -6.60 -7.00
CA ASN A 50 -6.03 -5.91 -7.17
C ASN A 50 -4.86 -6.66 -6.54
N HIS A 51 -5.09 -7.34 -5.41
CA HIS A 51 -4.09 -8.19 -4.80
C HIS A 51 -3.79 -9.43 -5.65
N GLU A 52 -4.78 -10.08 -6.25
CA GLU A 52 -4.55 -11.27 -7.07
C GLU A 52 -3.67 -10.97 -8.29
N LYS A 53 -3.70 -9.73 -8.80
CA LYS A 53 -2.77 -9.25 -9.84
C LYS A 53 -1.31 -9.26 -9.38
N THR A 54 -1.01 -9.26 -8.08
CA THR A 54 0.36 -9.40 -7.56
C THR A 54 0.90 -10.82 -7.62
N HIS A 55 0.06 -11.81 -7.94
CA HIS A 55 0.53 -13.18 -8.19
C HIS A 55 0.83 -13.44 -9.66
N LEU A 56 0.43 -12.53 -10.55
CA LEU A 56 0.70 -12.65 -11.98
C LEU A 56 2.18 -12.35 -12.27
N PRO A 57 2.82 -13.11 -13.19
CA PRO A 57 4.18 -12.83 -13.63
C PRO A 57 4.26 -11.43 -14.24
N GLY A 58 5.26 -10.64 -13.83
CA GLY A 58 5.41 -9.23 -14.21
C GLY A 58 4.89 -8.22 -13.18
N SER A 59 4.34 -8.69 -12.05
CA SER A 59 4.00 -7.86 -10.89
C SER A 59 5.17 -7.59 -9.94
N GLU A 60 6.35 -8.13 -10.25
CA GLU A 60 7.59 -7.82 -9.53
C GLU A 60 7.91 -6.33 -9.62
N PRO A 61 8.44 -5.71 -8.54
CA PRO A 61 8.73 -4.30 -8.54
C PRO A 61 9.79 -3.95 -9.59
N SER A 62 9.35 -3.26 -10.64
CA SER A 62 10.21 -2.77 -11.72
C SER A 62 11.14 -1.62 -11.28
N PHE A 63 10.90 -1.04 -10.10
CA PHE A 63 11.71 0.01 -9.50
C PHE A 63 12.11 -0.37 -8.08
N ARG A 64 13.39 -0.29 -7.76
CA ARG A 64 13.94 -0.47 -6.40
C ARG A 64 14.50 0.85 -5.88
N CYS A 65 14.23 1.15 -4.62
CA CYS A 65 14.77 2.36 -4.01
C CYS A 65 16.30 2.34 -4.01
N TYR A 66 16.92 3.45 -4.41
CA TYR A 66 18.38 3.58 -4.47
C TYR A 66 19.01 3.99 -3.13
N VAL A 67 18.19 4.37 -2.14
CA VAL A 67 18.68 4.80 -0.83
C VAL A 67 19.25 3.61 -0.07
N VAL A 68 20.50 3.72 0.36
CA VAL A 68 21.22 2.67 1.07
C VAL A 68 20.44 2.25 2.33
N GLY A 69 20.19 0.95 2.47
CA GLY A 69 19.42 0.38 3.57
C GLY A 69 17.90 0.35 3.35
N CYS A 70 17.38 0.91 2.25
CA CYS A 70 15.96 0.82 1.90
C CYS A 70 15.68 -0.32 0.92
N ASN A 71 14.90 -1.32 1.35
CA ASN A 71 14.52 -2.48 0.52
C ASN A 71 13.17 -2.30 -0.19
N ARG A 72 12.66 -1.06 -0.32
CA ARG A 72 11.35 -0.82 -0.93
C ARG A 72 11.41 -0.94 -2.45
N GLY A 73 10.60 -1.83 -3.00
CA GLY A 73 10.31 -1.91 -4.44
C GLY A 73 8.95 -1.32 -4.81
N ALA A 74 8.77 -0.83 -6.03
CA ALA A 74 7.50 -0.39 -6.58
C ALA A 74 7.32 -0.89 -8.02
N THR A 75 6.09 -1.21 -8.41
CA THR A 75 5.73 -1.61 -9.79
C THR A 75 5.51 -0.42 -10.72
N ARG A 76 5.32 0.79 -10.15
CA ARG A 76 5.10 2.02 -10.90
C ARG A 76 5.99 3.14 -10.38
N ILE A 77 6.34 4.05 -11.28
CA ILE A 77 7.28 5.13 -10.99
C ILE A 77 6.71 6.22 -10.07
N ASP A 78 5.43 6.55 -10.21
CA ASP A 78 4.73 7.51 -9.36
C ASP A 78 4.71 7.07 -7.89
N ASN A 79 4.57 5.76 -7.67
CA ASN A 79 4.70 5.17 -6.34
C ASN A 79 6.11 5.33 -5.77
N MET A 80 7.15 5.19 -6.59
CA MET A 80 8.54 5.39 -6.17
C MET A 80 8.82 6.86 -5.85
N VAL A 81 8.36 7.80 -6.70
CA VAL A 81 8.47 9.25 -6.43
C VAL A 81 7.84 9.61 -5.09
N ARG A 82 6.63 9.12 -4.82
CA ARG A 82 5.94 9.34 -3.55
C ARG A 82 6.72 8.75 -2.37
N HIS A 83 7.26 7.54 -2.52
CA HIS A 83 8.07 6.89 -1.50
C HIS A 83 9.33 7.71 -1.16
N LEU A 84 10.07 8.18 -2.16
CA LEU A 84 11.27 8.99 -1.96
C LEU A 84 10.95 10.31 -1.24
N ARG A 85 9.80 10.93 -1.54
CA ARG A 85 9.33 12.13 -0.85
C ARG A 85 8.93 11.86 0.60
N SER A 86 8.14 10.82 0.86
CA SER A 86 7.55 10.59 2.18
C SER A 86 8.45 9.83 3.16
N GLN A 87 9.40 9.02 2.68
CA GLN A 87 10.25 8.19 3.54
C GLN A 87 11.69 8.69 3.60
N HIS A 88 12.15 9.42 2.58
CA HIS A 88 13.53 9.89 2.49
C HIS A 88 13.63 11.42 2.37
N GLY A 89 12.50 12.14 2.33
CA GLY A 89 12.49 13.60 2.24
C GLY A 89 13.09 14.15 0.93
N ILE A 90 13.26 13.31 -0.10
CA ILE A 90 13.87 13.72 -1.36
C ILE A 90 12.81 14.45 -2.19
N GLN A 91 12.95 15.78 -2.26
CA GLN A 91 12.02 16.66 -2.96
C GLN A 91 12.51 16.98 -4.38
N ASN A 92 11.64 17.63 -5.18
CA ASN A 92 11.94 18.11 -6.53
C ASN A 92 12.37 17.03 -7.55
N LEU A 93 12.10 15.76 -7.26
CA LEU A 93 12.31 14.67 -8.19
C LEU A 93 11.25 14.66 -9.30
N SER A 94 11.71 14.63 -10.55
CA SER A 94 10.91 14.31 -11.73
C SER A 94 10.84 12.79 -11.95
N GLN A 95 9.81 12.33 -12.67
CA GLN A 95 9.70 10.91 -13.01
C GLN A 95 10.92 10.39 -13.79
N PRO A 96 11.44 11.06 -14.83
CA PRO A 96 12.61 10.56 -15.58
C PRO A 96 13.87 10.39 -14.72
N GLU A 97 14.08 11.26 -13.72
CA GLU A 97 15.21 11.14 -12.79
C GLU A 97 15.06 9.90 -11.90
N VAL A 98 13.87 9.70 -11.34
CA VAL A 98 13.57 8.52 -10.51
C VAL A 98 13.69 7.23 -11.33
N GLU A 99 13.28 7.25 -12.60
CA GLU A 99 13.39 6.08 -13.49
C GLU A 99 14.85 5.64 -13.61
N ARG A 100 15.74 6.59 -13.93
CA ARG A 100 17.17 6.32 -14.11
C ARG A 100 17.82 5.78 -12.84
N MET A 101 17.43 6.30 -11.68
CA MET A 101 18.05 5.94 -10.39
C MET A 101 17.53 4.62 -9.82
N CYS A 102 16.23 4.32 -10.01
CA CYS A 102 15.56 3.23 -9.33
C CYS A 102 15.30 2.00 -10.21
N ARG A 103 15.58 2.06 -11.53
CA ARG A 103 15.44 0.88 -12.38
C ARG A 103 16.59 -0.10 -12.11
N PRO A 104 16.31 -1.37 -11.80
CA PRO A 104 17.35 -2.36 -11.61
C PRO A 104 18.16 -2.51 -12.91
N ARG A 105 19.49 -2.51 -12.80
CA ARG A 105 20.41 -2.82 -13.90
C ARG A 105 20.38 -4.30 -14.22
#